data_AF-A0A6U6KLI7-F1
#
_entry.id   AF-A0A6U6KLI7-F1
#
_cell.length_a   1.000
_cell.length_b   1.000
_cell.length_c   1.000
_cell.angle_alpha   90.00
_cell.angle_beta   90.00
_cell.angle_gamma   90.00
#
_symmetry.space_group_name_H-M   'P 1'
#
loop_
_entity.id
_entity.type
_entity.pdbx_description
1 polymer ?
#
loop_
_entity_poly.entity_id
_entity_poly.type
_entity_poly.pdbx_seq_one_letter_code
_entity_poly.pdbx_strand_id
1 'polypeptide(L)'
;AKLVGLIGGAGLVLLGQAEQYRHHRILGDLRRGGGAGGRRQSGGDGDGDGEDSAIKSYRIPMGGRFKYVSCPHYLAEILIYAGFALLLHSCPRAPYHDVRCNLSSSVFGQLSYGMERSGTVHFVFNLALNLEEYKHIALLVWVATNLSISAMRNHAWYHKRFGDRYPRRRKALVPFLW
;
A
#
# COMPACT_ATOMS: atom_id res chain seq x y z
N ALA A 1 -22.19 -17.24 0.75
CA ALA A 1 -21.33 -16.19 0.14
C ALA A 1 -20.69 -15.25 1.19
N LYS A 2 -21.46 -14.55 2.03
CA LYS A 2 -20.93 -13.52 2.96
C LYS A 2 -19.93 -14.04 4.00
N LEU A 3 -20.18 -15.21 4.60
CA LEU A 3 -19.25 -15.82 5.55
C LEU A 3 -17.90 -16.19 4.91
N VAL A 4 -17.94 -16.70 3.67
CA VAL A 4 -16.73 -17.04 2.90
C VAL A 4 -15.90 -15.79 2.60
N GLY A 5 -16.56 -14.68 2.25
CA GLY A 5 -15.88 -13.39 2.05
C GLY A 5 -15.29 -12.81 3.34
N LEU A 6 -15.98 -12.97 4.49
CA LEU A 6 -15.45 -12.59 5.80
C LEU A 6 -14.20 -13.40 6.19
N ILE A 7 -14.27 -14.74 6.10
CA ILE A 7 -13.15 -15.62 6.42
C ILE A 7 -11.99 -15.39 5.44
N GLY A 8 -12.28 -15.28 4.14
CA GLY A 8 -11.29 -15.01 3.10
C GLY A 8 -10.61 -13.66 3.28
N GLY A 9 -11.37 -12.61 3.61
CA GLY A 9 -10.84 -11.28 3.86
C GLY A 9 -9.96 -11.23 5.12
N ALA A 10 -10.39 -11.86 6.22
CA ALA A 10 -9.59 -11.98 7.44
C ALA A 10 -8.30 -12.77 7.19
N GLY A 11 -8.38 -13.87 6.43
CA GLY A 11 -7.23 -14.67 6.02
C GLY A 11 -6.22 -13.87 5.20
N LEU A 12 -6.69 -13.05 4.25
CA LEU A 12 -5.84 -12.17 3.45
C LEU A 12 -5.13 -11.11 4.29
N VAL A 13 -5.82 -10.48 5.25
CA VAL A 13 -5.23 -9.51 6.17
C VAL A 13 -4.13 -10.17 7.00
N LEU A 14 -4.40 -11.32 7.60
CA LEU A 14 -3.42 -12.04 8.42
C LEU A 14 -2.20 -12.49 7.61
N LEU A 15 -2.42 -13.02 6.41
CA LEU A 15 -1.35 -13.41 5.49
C LEU A 15 -0.50 -12.21 5.08
N GLY A 16 -1.15 -11.10 4.73
CA GLY A 16 -0.47 -9.86 4.35
C GLY A 16 0.37 -9.30 5.50
N GLN A 17 -0.16 -9.29 6.73
CA GLN A 17 0.57 -8.85 7.93
C GLN A 17 1.80 -9.73 8.20
N ALA A 18 1.64 -11.05 8.11
CA ALA A 18 2.76 -11.98 8.29
C ALA A 18 3.87 -11.74 7.26
N GLU A 19 3.52 -11.57 5.99
CA GLU A 19 4.49 -11.30 4.92
C GLU A 19 5.13 -9.91 5.07
N GLN A 20 4.35 -8.89 5.41
CA GLN A 20 4.88 -7.55 5.68
C GLN A 20 5.89 -7.57 6.84
N TYR A 21 5.56 -8.24 7.94
CA TYR A 21 6.47 -8.39 9.09
C TYR A 21 7.78 -9.08 8.70
N ARG A 22 7.72 -10.18 7.93
CA ARG A 22 8.92 -10.89 7.45
C ARG A 22 9.85 -9.98 6.64
N HIS A 23 9.29 -9.17 5.75
CA HIS A 23 10.08 -8.26 4.92
C HIS A 23 10.66 -7.09 5.73
N HIS A 24 9.90 -6.51 6.65
CA HIS A 24 10.40 -5.46 7.54
C HIS A 24 11.50 -5.96 8.48
N ARG A 25 11.41 -7.21 8.95
CA ARG A 25 12.49 -7.81 9.75
C ARG A 25 13.78 -7.90 8.96
N ILE A 26 13.75 -8.40 7.71
CA ILE A 26 14.94 -8.44 6.83
C ILE A 26 15.53 -7.03 6.64
N LEU A 27 14.68 -6.04 6.35
CA LEU A 27 15.12 -4.64 6.18
C LEU A 27 15.68 -4.04 7.49
N GLY A 28 15.11 -4.39 8.64
CA GLY A 28 15.57 -3.96 9.95
C GLY A 28 16.93 -4.56 10.31
N ASP A 29 17.12 -5.85 10.03
CA ASP A 29 18.39 -6.55 10.23
C ASP A 29 19.48 -5.97 9.32
N LEU A 30 19.12 -5.57 8.09
CA LEU A 30 20.01 -4.82 7.20
C LEU A 30 20.34 -3.42 7.70
N ARG A 31 19.59 -2.81 8.60
CA ARG A 31 19.97 -1.53 9.21
C ARG A 31 20.88 -1.78 10.43
N ARG A 32 20.51 -2.73 11.29
CA ARG A 32 21.25 -3.10 12.51
C ARG A 32 22.62 -3.71 12.22
N GLY A 33 22.71 -4.62 11.25
CA GLY A 33 23.97 -5.21 10.81
C GLY A 33 24.95 -4.20 10.19
N GLY A 34 24.52 -2.95 9.95
CA GLY A 34 25.37 -1.88 9.42
C GLY A 34 26.08 -1.09 10.49
N GLY A 35 25.58 -1.14 11.73
CA GLY A 35 26.26 -0.58 12.89
C GLY A 35 27.19 -1.57 13.59
N ALA A 36 26.96 -2.88 13.45
CA ALA A 36 27.67 -3.90 14.24
C ALA A 36 28.91 -4.52 13.55
N GLY A 37 29.16 -4.22 12.27
CA GLY A 37 30.28 -4.77 11.48
C GLY A 37 31.34 -3.74 11.06
N GLY A 38 31.28 -2.51 11.56
CA GLY A 38 32.33 -1.53 11.39
C GLY A 38 33.51 -1.89 12.30
N ARG A 39 34.44 -2.69 11.79
CA ARG A 39 35.80 -2.73 12.35
C ARG A 39 36.28 -1.28 12.42
N ARG A 40 36.49 -0.74 13.62
CA ARG A 40 37.22 0.51 13.84
C ARG A 40 38.56 0.37 13.12
N GLN A 41 38.68 0.93 11.93
CA GLN A 41 39.97 1.37 11.42
C GLN A 41 40.18 2.76 12.00
N SER A 42 41.01 2.78 13.03
CA SER A 42 41.58 3.99 13.60
C SER A 42 42.49 4.64 12.56
N GLY A 43 42.38 5.96 12.39
CA GLY A 43 43.40 6.77 11.75
C GLY A 43 42.96 7.47 10.46
N GLY A 44 42.76 8.78 10.55
CA GLY A 44 42.62 9.66 9.40
C GLY A 44 41.84 10.92 9.76
N ASP A 45 42.52 11.93 10.30
CA ASP A 45 42.01 13.29 10.41
C ASP A 45 41.73 13.80 8.99
N GLY A 46 40.44 13.91 8.67
CA GLY A 46 39.97 14.39 7.38
C GLY A 46 38.67 15.16 7.61
N ASP A 47 38.80 16.47 7.72
CA ASP A 47 37.68 17.40 7.66
C ASP A 47 37.04 17.32 6.26
N GLY A 48 35.81 16.82 6.21
CA GLY A 48 35.00 16.75 5.01
C GLY A 48 34.17 15.47 4.95
N ASP A 49 32.90 15.60 4.54
CA ASP A 49 32.15 14.51 3.88
C ASP A 49 31.30 13.58 4.78
N GLY A 50 30.77 14.11 5.89
CA GLY A 50 29.76 13.40 6.71
C GLY A 50 28.50 12.97 5.94
N GLU A 51 28.17 13.65 4.83
CA GLU A 51 26.99 13.37 4.01
C GLU A 51 27.21 12.19 3.04
N ASP A 52 28.44 12.01 2.55
CA ASP A 52 28.76 11.01 1.53
C ASP A 52 28.98 9.60 2.12
N SER A 53 29.29 9.53 3.42
CA SER A 53 29.36 8.30 4.21
C SER A 53 27.98 7.73 4.57
N ALA A 54 26.98 8.58 4.81
CA ALA A 54 25.58 8.16 5.02
C ALA A 54 24.97 7.58 3.73
N ILE A 55 25.31 8.17 2.59
CA ILE A 55 24.93 7.70 1.24
C ILE A 55 25.56 6.32 0.93
N LYS A 56 26.75 6.00 1.47
CA LYS A 56 27.43 4.70 1.28
C LYS A 56 26.80 3.51 2.04
N SER A 57 25.90 3.73 3.00
CA SER A 57 25.39 2.66 3.88
C SER A 57 24.11 1.95 3.41
N TYR A 58 23.66 2.18 2.17
CA TYR A 58 22.56 1.37 1.62
C TYR A 58 23.04 0.01 1.13
N ARG A 59 22.33 -1.05 1.52
CA ARG A 59 22.61 -2.43 1.09
C ARG A 59 21.44 -3.02 0.33
N ILE A 60 21.75 -3.92 -0.60
CA ILE A 60 20.75 -4.64 -1.38
C ILE A 60 20.08 -5.67 -0.46
N PRO A 61 18.75 -5.62 -0.28
CA PRO A 61 18.06 -6.63 0.50
C PRO A 61 18.06 -7.97 -0.22
N MET A 62 18.46 -9.01 0.50
CA MET A 62 18.53 -10.39 0.05
C MET A 62 17.79 -11.28 1.06
N GLY A 63 17.13 -12.34 0.55
CA GLY A 63 16.35 -13.27 1.36
C GLY A 63 14.84 -13.21 1.10
N GLY A 64 14.16 -14.34 1.30
CA GLY A 64 12.72 -14.46 1.08
C GLY A 64 12.29 -14.01 -0.32
N ARG A 65 11.22 -13.20 -0.40
CA ARG A 65 10.68 -12.70 -1.66
C ARG A 65 11.50 -11.57 -2.28
N PHE A 66 12.48 -11.00 -1.56
CA PHE A 66 13.41 -10.03 -2.15
C PHE A 66 14.28 -10.65 -3.25
N LYS A 67 14.38 -11.99 -3.34
CA LYS A 67 15.02 -12.66 -4.48
C LYS A 67 14.34 -12.34 -5.82
N TYR A 68 13.02 -12.14 -5.80
CA TYR A 68 12.20 -12.00 -7.01
C TYR A 68 11.76 -10.56 -7.24
N VAL A 69 11.45 -9.81 -6.19
CA VAL A 69 10.91 -8.45 -6.28
C VAL A 69 11.66 -7.48 -5.37
N SER A 70 11.64 -6.20 -5.73
CA SER A 70 12.38 -5.14 -5.04
C SER A 70 11.68 -4.71 -3.77
N CYS A 71 10.36 -4.59 -3.84
CA CYS A 71 9.53 -4.13 -2.73
C CYS A 71 8.41 -5.14 -2.44
N PRO A 72 8.72 -6.36 -1.95
CA PRO A 72 7.71 -7.37 -1.61
C PRO A 72 6.78 -6.93 -0.47
N HIS A 73 7.22 -6.00 0.38
CA HIS A 73 6.40 -5.44 1.46
C HIS A 73 5.26 -4.57 0.90
N TYR A 74 5.46 -3.85 -0.21
CA TYR A 74 4.39 -3.09 -0.86
C TYR A 74 3.32 -4.01 -1.44
N LEU A 75 3.71 -5.16 -1.98
CA LEU A 75 2.76 -6.18 -2.42
C LEU A 75 1.96 -6.74 -1.24
N ALA A 76 2.60 -6.97 -0.10
CA ALA A 76 1.93 -7.42 1.12
C ALA A 76 0.91 -6.38 1.62
N GLU A 77 1.28 -5.09 1.59
CA GLU A 77 0.36 -3.99 1.94
C GLU A 77 -0.86 -3.98 1.02
N ILE A 78 -0.69 -4.11 -0.30
CA ILE A 78 -1.83 -4.20 -1.25
C ILE A 78 -2.75 -5.39 -0.90
N LEU A 79 -2.20 -6.54 -0.51
CA LEU A 79 -2.98 -7.71 -0.09
C LEU A 79 -3.77 -7.44 1.21
N ILE A 80 -3.21 -6.70 2.15
CA ILE A 80 -3.91 -6.27 3.37
C ILE A 80 -5.12 -5.40 3.01
N TYR A 81 -4.95 -4.39 2.15
CA TYR A 81 -6.06 -3.54 1.71
C TYR A 81 -7.09 -4.29 0.87
N ALA A 82 -6.67 -5.28 0.07
CA ALA A 82 -7.60 -6.17 -0.64
C ALA A 82 -8.41 -7.03 0.34
N GLY A 83 -7.78 -7.53 1.40
CA GLY A 83 -8.44 -8.24 2.49
C GLY A 83 -9.45 -7.36 3.23
N PHE A 84 -9.08 -6.11 3.57
CA PHE A 84 -10.02 -5.14 4.16
C PHE A 84 -11.18 -4.79 3.22
N ALA A 85 -10.91 -4.59 1.92
CA ALA A 85 -11.96 -4.35 0.95
C ALA A 85 -12.95 -5.52 0.90
N LEU A 86 -12.46 -6.76 0.92
CA LEU A 86 -13.31 -7.95 0.94
C LEU A 86 -14.11 -8.09 2.24
N LEU A 87 -13.48 -7.81 3.40
CA LEU A 87 -14.15 -7.79 4.71
C LEU A 87 -15.30 -6.78 4.73
N LEU A 88 -15.03 -5.55 4.30
CA LEU A 88 -16.00 -4.45 4.28
C LEU A 88 -17.12 -4.70 3.26
N HIS A 89 -16.82 -5.35 2.14
CA HIS A 89 -17.81 -5.72 1.14
C HIS A 89 -18.71 -6.89 1.61
N SER A 90 -18.17 -7.81 2.42
CA SER A 90 -18.87 -9.00 2.90
C SER A 90 -19.63 -8.79 4.20
N CYS A 91 -19.27 -7.74 4.97
CA CYS A 91 -19.95 -7.37 6.20
C CYS A 91 -21.39 -6.91 5.90
N PRO A 92 -22.41 -7.47 6.57
CA PRO A 92 -23.76 -6.92 6.50
C PRO A 92 -23.72 -5.45 6.91
N ARG A 93 -24.22 -4.56 6.05
CA ARG A 93 -24.51 -3.18 6.44
C ARG A 93 -25.28 -3.23 7.76
N ALA A 94 -24.74 -2.58 8.80
CA ALA A 94 -25.47 -2.35 10.04
C ALA A 94 -26.87 -1.79 9.69
N PRO A 95 -27.92 -2.03 10.49
CA PRO A 95 -29.29 -1.59 10.24
C PRO A 95 -29.49 -0.06 10.34
N TYR A 96 -28.61 0.72 9.73
CA TYR A 96 -28.79 2.13 9.38
C TYR A 96 -29.58 2.32 8.07
N HIS A 97 -30.04 1.23 7.46
CA HIS A 97 -30.81 1.27 6.22
C HIS A 97 -32.15 2.01 6.38
N ASP A 98 -32.72 2.01 7.59
CA ASP A 98 -34.01 2.65 7.87
C ASP A 98 -33.92 4.18 7.91
N VAL A 99 -32.79 4.73 8.37
CA VAL A 99 -32.55 6.19 8.37
C VAL A 99 -32.28 6.71 6.97
N ARG A 100 -31.60 5.94 6.10
CA ARG A 100 -31.34 6.36 4.71
C ARG A 100 -32.62 6.43 3.89
N CYS A 101 -33.53 5.46 4.00
CA CYS A 101 -34.80 5.51 3.27
C CYS A 101 -35.72 6.63 3.79
N ASN A 102 -35.77 6.88 5.10
CA ASN A 102 -36.59 7.95 5.69
C ASN A 102 -36.00 9.37 5.51
N LEU A 103 -34.67 9.52 5.56
CA LEU A 103 -34.00 10.79 5.31
C LEU A 103 -33.93 11.11 3.79
N SER A 104 -33.78 10.07 2.97
CA SER A 104 -33.80 10.16 1.50
C SER A 104 -35.20 10.22 0.89
N SER A 105 -36.27 10.19 1.68
CA SER A 105 -37.63 10.43 1.17
C SER A 105 -38.14 11.79 1.66
N SER A 106 -37.88 12.16 2.91
CA SER A 106 -38.40 13.40 3.51
C SER A 106 -37.56 14.65 3.23
N VAL A 107 -36.22 14.57 3.31
CA VAL A 107 -35.33 15.72 3.02
C VAL A 107 -34.97 15.75 1.54
N PHE A 108 -34.76 14.59 0.95
CA PHE A 108 -34.37 14.45 -0.45
C PHE A 108 -35.50 14.83 -1.41
N GLY A 109 -36.76 14.49 -1.12
CA GLY A 109 -37.91 14.93 -1.93
C GLY A 109 -38.07 16.44 -1.94
N GLN A 110 -37.80 17.12 -0.81
CA GLN A 110 -37.89 18.58 -0.71
C GLN A 110 -36.66 19.30 -1.31
N LEU A 111 -35.45 18.75 -1.16
CA LEU A 111 -34.21 19.34 -1.68
C LEU A 111 -34.04 19.10 -3.19
N SER A 112 -34.49 17.95 -3.71
CA SER A 112 -34.45 17.64 -5.15
C SER A 112 -35.52 18.40 -5.94
N TYR A 113 -36.72 18.64 -5.37
CA TYR A 113 -37.74 19.52 -5.98
C TYR A 113 -37.30 20.99 -6.06
N GLY A 114 -36.43 21.43 -5.14
CA GLY A 114 -35.84 22.79 -5.16
C GLY A 114 -34.61 22.95 -6.05
N MET A 115 -33.93 21.87 -6.44
CA MET A 115 -32.64 21.90 -7.17
C MET A 115 -32.74 21.43 -8.64
N GLU A 116 -33.91 21.55 -9.25
CA GLU A 116 -34.18 21.09 -10.62
C GLU A 116 -33.66 22.06 -11.72
N ARG A 117 -32.53 22.73 -11.49
CA ARG A 117 -31.97 23.70 -12.46
C ARG A 117 -30.50 23.51 -12.85
N SER A 118 -29.80 22.51 -12.32
CA SER A 118 -28.41 22.25 -12.73
C SER A 118 -28.05 20.77 -12.65
N GLY A 119 -27.86 20.14 -13.82
CA GLY A 119 -27.43 18.73 -13.94
C GLY A 119 -26.12 18.42 -13.22
N THR A 120 -25.30 19.44 -12.95
CA THR A 120 -24.06 19.34 -12.17
C THR A 120 -24.31 18.90 -10.73
N VAL A 121 -25.38 19.39 -10.09
CA VAL A 121 -25.64 19.07 -8.68
C VAL A 121 -26.10 17.63 -8.53
N HIS A 122 -26.95 17.16 -9.44
CA HIS A 122 -27.39 15.77 -9.49
C HIS A 122 -26.21 14.81 -9.76
N PHE A 123 -25.28 15.19 -10.63
CA PHE A 123 -24.07 14.41 -10.89
C PHE A 123 -23.15 14.33 -9.67
N VAL A 124 -22.83 15.46 -9.03
CA VAL A 124 -21.97 15.51 -7.84
C VAL A 124 -22.58 14.72 -6.69
N PHE A 125 -23.89 14.82 -6.50
CA PHE A 125 -24.60 14.07 -5.47
C PHE A 125 -24.57 12.55 -5.73
N ASN A 126 -24.87 12.12 -6.96
CA ASN A 126 -24.77 10.70 -7.33
C ASN A 126 -23.33 10.18 -7.19
N LEU A 127 -22.33 10.96 -7.56
CA LEU A 127 -20.93 10.60 -7.38
C LEU A 127 -20.58 10.46 -5.89
N ALA A 128 -21.03 11.37 -5.03
CA ALA A 128 -20.81 11.31 -3.60
C ALA A 128 -21.44 10.06 -2.96
N LEU A 129 -22.68 9.73 -3.31
CA LEU A 129 -23.35 8.52 -2.83
C LEU A 129 -22.66 7.24 -3.29
N ASN A 130 -22.23 7.19 -4.55
CA ASN A 130 -21.46 6.06 -5.08
C ASN A 130 -20.10 5.93 -4.39
N LEU A 131 -19.41 7.04 -4.12
CA LEU A 131 -18.14 7.02 -3.39
C LEU A 131 -18.30 6.52 -1.94
N GLU A 132 -19.41 6.82 -1.27
CA GLU A 132 -19.67 6.26 0.06
C GLU A 132 -19.83 4.73 0.05
N GLU A 133 -20.43 4.19 -1.01
CA GLU A 133 -20.62 2.75 -1.18
C GLU A 133 -19.31 2.05 -1.57
N TYR A 134 -18.51 2.65 -2.46
CA TYR A 134 -17.29 2.04 -3.00
C TYR A 134 -15.99 2.56 -2.38
N LYS A 135 -16.04 3.28 -1.24
CA LYS A 135 -14.87 3.87 -0.56
C LYS A 135 -13.73 2.87 -0.30
N HIS A 136 -14.06 1.61 -0.03
CA HIS A 136 -13.09 0.55 0.23
C HIS A 136 -12.35 0.13 -1.06
N ILE A 137 -13.04 0.09 -2.20
CA ILE A 137 -12.43 -0.14 -3.51
C ILE A 137 -11.63 1.08 -3.96
N ALA A 138 -12.17 2.29 -3.78
CA ALA A 138 -11.45 3.52 -4.08
C ALA A 138 -10.14 3.61 -3.28
N LEU A 139 -10.17 3.26 -1.98
CA LEU A 139 -8.99 3.17 -1.14
C LEU A 139 -8.00 2.13 -1.65
N LEU A 140 -8.46 0.93 -2.02
CA LEU A 140 -7.59 -0.11 -2.59
C LEU A 140 -6.91 0.35 -3.87
N VAL A 141 -7.65 0.95 -4.80
CA VAL A 141 -7.11 1.47 -6.07
C VAL A 141 -6.08 2.57 -5.81
N TRP A 142 -6.40 3.50 -4.90
CA TRP A 142 -5.48 4.56 -4.50
C TRP A 142 -4.17 4.00 -3.93
N VAL A 143 -4.27 3.09 -2.96
CA VAL A 143 -3.11 2.46 -2.30
C VAL A 143 -2.29 1.65 -3.31
N ALA A 144 -2.93 0.83 -4.14
CA ALA A 144 -2.27 0.04 -5.16
C ALA A 144 -1.51 0.92 -6.16
N THR A 145 -2.13 2.02 -6.61
CA THR A 145 -1.49 2.96 -7.54
C THR A 145 -0.28 3.64 -6.90
N ASN A 146 -0.44 4.16 -5.68
CA ASN A 146 0.63 4.86 -4.97
C ASN A 146 1.84 3.95 -4.67
N LEU A 147 1.56 2.71 -4.21
CA LEU A 147 2.60 1.71 -3.93
C LEU A 147 3.27 1.21 -5.21
N SER A 148 2.52 1.08 -6.31
CA SER A 148 3.05 0.71 -7.63
C SER A 148 4.05 1.75 -8.14
N ILE A 149 3.71 3.04 -8.05
CA ILE A 149 4.63 4.13 -8.43
C ILE A 149 5.86 4.15 -7.53
N SER A 150 5.66 4.00 -6.22
CA SER A 150 6.76 3.94 -5.25
C SER A 150 7.69 2.75 -5.50
N ALA A 151 7.14 1.58 -5.86
CA ALA A 151 7.91 0.38 -6.19
C ALA A 151 8.78 0.59 -7.42
N MET A 152 8.23 1.18 -8.49
CA MET A 152 9.00 1.51 -9.70
C MET A 152 10.17 2.44 -9.39
N ARG A 153 9.91 3.52 -8.64
CA ARG A 153 10.94 4.50 -8.28
C ARG A 153 12.05 3.86 -7.45
N ASN A 154 11.70 3.02 -6.47
CA ASN A 154 12.68 2.27 -5.70
C ASN A 154 13.48 1.30 -6.59
N HIS A 155 12.83 0.57 -7.48
CA HIS A 155 13.50 -0.36 -8.39
C HIS A 155 14.50 0.37 -9.31
N ALA A 156 14.07 1.49 -9.92
CA ALA A 156 14.93 2.33 -10.75
C ALA A 156 16.11 2.92 -9.94
N TRP A 157 15.85 3.34 -8.70
CA TRP A 157 16.90 3.83 -7.81
C TRP A 157 17.93 2.74 -7.49
N TYR A 158 17.50 1.50 -7.21
CA TYR A 158 18.41 0.39 -6.96
C TYR A 158 19.30 0.07 -8.17
N HIS A 159 18.75 0.08 -9.39
CA HIS A 159 19.54 -0.10 -10.61
C HIS A 159 20.56 1.04 -10.80
N LYS A 160 20.15 2.29 -10.65
CA LYS A 160 21.04 3.45 -10.76
C LYS A 160 22.13 3.43 -9.70
N ARG A 161 21.82 2.99 -8.47
CA ARG A 161 22.72 3.01 -7.32
C ARG A 161 23.74 1.87 -7.32
N PHE A 162 23.31 0.66 -7.66
CA PHE A 162 24.14 -0.54 -7.54
C PHE A 162 24.65 -1.09 -8.88
N GLY A 163 24.14 -0.59 -10.02
CA GLY A 163 24.56 -1.00 -11.35
C GLY A 163 24.52 -2.53 -11.50
N ASP A 164 25.63 -3.11 -11.97
CA ASP A 164 25.75 -4.55 -12.21
C ASP A 164 25.70 -5.42 -10.94
N ARG A 165 25.86 -4.84 -9.74
CA ARG A 165 25.69 -5.59 -8.48
C ARG A 165 24.24 -5.88 -8.16
N TYR A 166 23.29 -5.18 -8.79
CA TYR A 166 21.86 -5.41 -8.56
C TYR A 166 21.33 -6.57 -9.42
N PRO A 167 20.55 -7.52 -8.86
CA PRO A 167 20.05 -8.66 -9.63
C PRO A 167 19.13 -8.24 -10.79
N ARG A 168 19.58 -8.42 -12.04
CA ARG A 168 18.84 -8.03 -13.26
C ARG A 168 17.49 -8.73 -13.45
N ARG A 169 17.32 -9.93 -12.87
CA ARG A 169 16.06 -10.69 -12.95
C ARG A 169 15.01 -10.23 -11.93
N ARG A 170 15.37 -9.34 -11.00
CA ARG A 170 14.44 -8.84 -9.98
C ARG A 170 13.43 -7.88 -10.61
N LYS A 171 12.19 -7.98 -10.17
CA LYS A 171 11.05 -7.17 -10.60
C LYS A 171 10.74 -6.06 -9.59
N ALA A 172 9.92 -5.08 -9.94
CA ALA A 172 9.60 -3.95 -9.06
C ALA A 172 8.68 -4.38 -7.92
N LEU A 173 7.53 -5.01 -8.25
CA LEU A 173 6.45 -5.26 -7.30
C LEU A 173 5.83 -6.67 -7.44
N VAL A 174 5.44 -7.08 -8.64
CA VAL A 174 4.73 -8.34 -8.89
C VAL A 174 5.72 -9.39 -9.39
N PRO A 175 5.86 -10.54 -8.70
CA PRO A 175 6.78 -11.59 -9.12
C PRO A 175 6.49 -12.02 -10.56
N PHE A 176 7.54 -12.15 -11.37
CA PHE A 176 7.50 -12.65 -12.76
C PHE A 176 6.79 -11.76 -13.79
N LEU A 177 5.92 -10.84 -13.39
CA LEU A 177 5.34 -9.85 -14.30
C LEU A 177 6.15 -8.55 -14.32
N TRP A 178 6.15 -7.84 -13.20
CA TRP A 178 6.47 -6.41 -13.17
C TRP A 178 7.29 -5.96 -11.96
#